data_AF-A0A838QHJ2-F1
#
_entry.id   AF-A0A838QHJ2-F1
#
_cell.length_a   1.000
_cell.length_b   1.000
_cell.length_c   1.000
_cell.angle_alpha   90.00
_cell.angle_beta   90.00
_cell.angle_gamma   90.00
#
_symmetry.space_group_name_H-M   'P 1'
#
loop_
_entity.id
_entity.type
_entity.pdbx_description
1 polymer ?
#
loop_
_entity_poly.entity_id
_entity_poly.type
_entity_poly.pdbx_seq_one_letter_code
_entity_poly.pdbx_strand_id
1 'polypeptide(L)'
;MIAEILMQVGAAIPTSPTELILSSTGATKVVLVVLAILSVMSWTIMAAKAREFKRAERASRIFMEEFERAHSLDEAAEIALRSPASPPKSVMARATRFITETTPALSSTSERKARLSASQVEALRLVLDSESGAVRDQV
;
A
#
# COMPACT_ATOMS: atom_id res chain seq x y z
N MET A 1 45.85 3.49 -49.06
CA MET A 1 45.39 4.66 -48.26
C MET A 1 43.89 4.63 -47.94
N ILE A 2 42.95 4.90 -48.86
CA ILE A 2 41.50 4.91 -48.51
C ILE A 2 40.98 3.51 -48.11
N ALA A 3 41.47 2.45 -48.75
CA ALA A 3 41.11 1.06 -48.42
C ALA A 3 41.65 0.59 -47.05
N GLU A 4 42.80 1.13 -46.60
CA GLU A 4 43.35 0.82 -45.26
C GLU A 4 42.58 1.55 -44.16
N ILE A 5 42.15 2.79 -44.40
CA ILE A 5 41.31 3.55 -43.47
C ILE A 5 39.96 2.85 -43.25
N LEU A 6 39.37 2.28 -44.30
CA LEU A 6 38.11 1.53 -44.20
C LEU A 6 38.27 0.18 -43.47
N MET A 7 39.41 -0.50 -43.60
CA MET A 7 39.70 -1.71 -42.82
C MET A 7 40.01 -1.40 -41.35
N GLN A 8 40.57 -0.22 -41.04
CA GLN A 8 40.92 0.18 -39.68
C GLN A 8 39.71 0.65 -38.86
N VAL A 9 38.62 1.09 -39.50
CA VAL A 9 37.34 1.41 -38.84
C VAL A 9 36.56 0.14 -38.46
N GLY A 10 36.84 -1.01 -39.09
CA GLY A 10 36.22 -2.30 -38.76
C GLY A 10 36.96 -3.13 -37.70
N ALA A 11 38.18 -2.71 -37.31
CA ALA A 11 38.99 -3.42 -36.33
C ALA A 11 38.85 -2.79 -34.93
N ALA A 12 38.11 -3.49 -34.06
CA ALA A 12 38.09 -3.32 -32.61
C ALA A 12 37.26 -2.15 -32.02
N ILE A 13 36.08 -1.87 -32.58
CA ILE A 13 34.99 -1.34 -31.75
C ILE A 13 34.25 -2.56 -31.20
N PRO A 14 34.28 -2.86 -29.89
CA PRO A 14 33.52 -3.97 -29.34
C PRO A 14 32.04 -3.80 -29.71
N THR A 15 31.55 -4.65 -30.61
CA THR A 15 30.20 -4.55 -31.18
C THR A 15 29.17 -5.29 -30.32
N SER A 16 29.62 -6.08 -29.34
CA SER A 16 28.76 -6.76 -28.38
C SER A 16 28.74 -6.03 -27.03
N PRO A 17 27.55 -5.89 -26.38
CA PRO A 17 27.44 -5.28 -25.05
C PRO A 17 28.34 -5.96 -24.00
N THR A 18 28.57 -7.26 -24.16
CA THR A 18 29.46 -8.06 -23.30
C THR A 18 30.93 -7.69 -23.46
N GLU A 19 31.41 -7.46 -24.69
CA GLU A 19 32.80 -7.05 -24.93
C GLU A 19 33.03 -5.61 -24.43
N LEU A 20 32.06 -4.72 -24.61
CA LEU A 20 32.10 -3.34 -24.08
C LEU A 20 32.28 -3.33 -22.54
N ILE A 21 31.59 -4.22 -21.83
CA ILE A 21 31.72 -4.34 -20.37
C ILE A 21 33.08 -4.94 -20.00
N LEU A 22 33.56 -5.96 -20.73
CA LEU A 22 34.84 -6.60 -20.46
C LEU A 22 36.04 -5.67 -20.73
N SER A 23 35.98 -4.88 -21.80
CA SER A 23 37.01 -3.91 -22.19
C SER A 23 36.95 -2.59 -21.41
N SER A 24 35.91 -2.39 -20.58
CA SER A 24 35.75 -1.15 -19.81
C SER A 24 36.74 -1.00 -18.66
N THR A 25 37.04 0.25 -18.33
CA THR A 25 37.93 0.66 -17.24
C THR A 25 37.45 0.15 -15.88
N GLY A 26 38.36 -0.09 -14.93
CA GLY A 26 38.02 -0.62 -13.59
C GLY A 26 36.95 0.20 -12.86
N ALA A 27 36.97 1.53 -12.99
CA ALA A 27 35.95 2.42 -12.42
C ALA A 27 34.54 2.15 -12.99
N THR A 28 34.41 1.94 -14.30
CA THR A 28 33.13 1.64 -14.95
C THR A 28 32.55 0.32 -14.47
N LYS A 29 33.38 -0.71 -14.28
CA LYS A 29 32.95 -2.00 -13.71
C LYS A 29 32.39 -1.84 -12.29
N VAL A 30 33.04 -1.03 -11.45
CA VAL A 30 32.53 -0.75 -10.09
C VAL A 30 31.16 -0.09 -10.14
N VAL A 31 30.99 0.93 -10.98
CA VAL A 31 29.70 1.62 -11.14
C VAL A 31 28.61 0.65 -11.61
N LEU A 32 28.90 -0.22 -12.58
CA LEU A 32 27.97 -1.24 -13.06
C LEU A 32 27.56 -2.23 -11.96
N VAL A 33 28.52 -2.68 -11.14
CA VAL A 33 28.24 -3.58 -10.01
C VAL A 33 27.35 -2.89 -8.97
N VAL A 34 27.65 -1.65 -8.61
CA VAL A 34 26.84 -0.87 -7.65
C VAL A 34 25.42 -0.68 -8.19
N LEU A 35 25.26 -0.29 -9.45
CA LEU A 35 23.96 -0.15 -10.11
C LEU A 35 23.18 -1.47 -10.11
N ALA A 36 23.83 -2.60 -10.42
CA ALA A 36 23.19 -3.91 -10.40
C ALA A 36 22.69 -4.28 -9.00
N ILE A 37 23.51 -4.06 -7.96
CA ILE A 37 23.12 -4.30 -6.56
C ILE A 37 21.93 -3.43 -6.18
N LEU A 38 22.00 -2.12 -6.44
CA LEU A 38 20.92 -1.18 -6.12
C LEU A 38 19.62 -1.52 -6.86
N SER A 39 19.71 -1.96 -8.12
CA SER A 39 18.56 -2.41 -8.90
C SER A 39 17.88 -3.63 -8.28
N VAL A 40 18.66 -4.64 -7.90
CA VAL A 40 18.15 -5.86 -7.24
C VAL A 40 17.54 -5.53 -5.87
N MET A 41 18.17 -4.65 -5.09
CA MET A 41 17.61 -4.18 -3.82
C MET A 41 16.27 -3.49 -4.01
N SER A 42 16.18 -2.57 -4.98
CA SER A 42 14.94 -1.86 -5.32
C SER A 42 13.82 -2.83 -5.71
N TRP A 43 14.11 -3.81 -6.57
CA TRP A 43 13.13 -4.81 -6.99
C TRP A 43 12.72 -5.74 -5.84
N THR A 44 13.64 -6.08 -4.94
CA THR A 44 13.35 -6.88 -3.75
C THR A 44 12.39 -6.15 -2.81
N ILE A 45 12.62 -4.85 -2.57
CA ILE A 45 11.73 -4.02 -1.75
C ILE A 45 10.36 -3.88 -2.42
N MET A 46 10.32 -3.59 -3.72
CA MET A 46 9.07 -3.53 -4.48
C MET A 46 8.31 -4.85 -4.41
N ALA A 47 8.98 -5.99 -4.57
CA ALA A 47 8.36 -7.31 -4.49
C ALA A 47 7.86 -7.63 -3.07
N ALA A 48 8.61 -7.26 -2.03
CA ALA A 48 8.20 -7.44 -0.65
C ALA A 48 6.92 -6.65 -0.34
N LYS A 49 6.89 -5.35 -0.70
CA LYS A 49 5.70 -4.52 -0.55
C LYS A 49 4.54 -5.01 -1.40
N ALA A 50 4.78 -5.42 -2.64
CA ALA A 50 3.74 -5.97 -3.51
C ALA A 50 3.10 -7.25 -2.94
N ARG A 51 3.86 -8.08 -2.20
CA ARG A 51 3.30 -9.24 -1.49
C ARG A 51 2.40 -8.84 -0.33
N GLU A 52 2.80 -7.83 0.45
CA GLU A 52 1.97 -7.27 1.54
C GLU A 52 0.65 -6.71 1.00
N PHE A 53 0.71 -5.89 -0.06
CA PHE A 53 -0.48 -5.33 -0.71
C PHE A 53 -1.38 -6.44 -1.29
N LYS A 54 -0.81 -7.40 -2.04
CA LYS A 54 -1.59 -8.51 -2.62
C LYS A 54 -2.25 -9.40 -1.56
N ARG A 55 -1.61 -9.59 -0.40
CA ARG A 55 -2.18 -10.37 0.71
C ARG A 55 -3.36 -9.64 1.34
N ALA A 56 -3.24 -8.33 1.56
CA ALA A 56 -4.35 -7.50 2.03
C ALA A 56 -5.52 -7.48 1.03
N GLU A 57 -5.23 -7.40 -0.26
CA GLU A 57 -6.24 -7.32 -1.32
C GLU A 57 -7.02 -8.63 -1.51
N ARG A 58 -6.36 -9.79 -1.43
CA ARG A 58 -7.06 -11.10 -1.47
C ARG A 58 -7.98 -11.29 -0.27
N ALA A 59 -7.50 -10.95 0.93
CA ALA A 59 -8.31 -11.07 2.14
C ALA A 59 -9.49 -10.08 2.13
N SER A 60 -9.32 -8.91 1.50
CA SER A 60 -10.40 -7.94 1.30
C SER A 60 -11.49 -8.43 0.33
N ARG A 61 -11.11 -9.09 -0.78
CA ARG A 61 -12.08 -9.62 -1.76
C ARG A 61 -12.98 -10.70 -1.16
N ILE A 62 -12.39 -11.66 -0.46
CA ILE A 62 -13.14 -12.75 0.18
C ILE A 62 -14.12 -12.21 1.22
N PHE A 63 -13.68 -11.26 2.06
CA PHE A 63 -14.57 -10.62 3.03
C PHE A 63 -15.71 -9.84 2.35
N MET A 64 -15.43 -9.13 1.24
CA MET A 64 -16.44 -8.33 0.56
C MET A 64 -17.52 -9.22 -0.09
N GLU A 65 -17.12 -10.32 -0.73
CA GLU A 65 -18.07 -11.29 -1.34
C GLU A 65 -18.98 -11.95 -0.29
N GLU A 66 -18.48 -12.24 0.90
CA GLU A 66 -19.29 -12.78 2.01
C GLU A 66 -20.15 -11.69 2.66
N PHE A 67 -19.62 -10.48 2.81
CA PHE A 67 -20.36 -9.34 3.36
C PHE A 67 -21.53 -8.90 2.47
N GLU A 68 -21.35 -8.88 1.13
CA GLU A 68 -22.43 -8.58 0.18
C GLU A 68 -23.61 -9.56 0.26
N ARG A 69 -23.37 -10.76 0.78
CA ARG A 69 -24.40 -11.80 0.99
C ARG A 69 -25.07 -11.74 2.36
N ALA A 70 -24.53 -10.95 3.30
CA ALA A 70 -25.10 -10.83 4.63
C ALA A 70 -26.35 -9.95 4.60
N HIS A 71 -27.48 -10.48 5.09
CA HIS A 71 -28.75 -9.75 5.12
C HIS A 71 -29.00 -9.04 6.45
N SER A 72 -28.14 -9.26 7.45
CA SER A 72 -28.24 -8.63 8.77
C SER A 72 -26.86 -8.24 9.35
N LEU A 73 -26.87 -7.25 10.24
CA LEU A 73 -25.64 -6.76 10.89
C LEU A 73 -24.98 -7.81 11.80
N ASP A 74 -25.78 -8.67 12.46
CA ASP A 74 -25.26 -9.77 13.27
C ASP A 74 -24.56 -10.83 12.40
N GLU A 75 -25.13 -11.16 11.24
CA GLU A 75 -24.53 -12.07 10.27
C GLU A 75 -23.21 -11.52 9.70
N ALA A 76 -23.17 -10.21 9.40
CA ALA A 76 -21.94 -9.54 9.01
C ALA A 76 -20.86 -9.52 10.10
N ALA A 77 -21.26 -9.38 11.38
CA ALA A 77 -20.35 -9.45 12.52
C ALA A 77 -19.76 -10.85 12.69
N GLU A 78 -20.58 -11.89 12.49
CA GLU A 78 -20.16 -13.28 12.58
C GLU A 78 -19.20 -13.66 11.44
N ILE A 79 -19.46 -13.20 10.22
CA ILE A 79 -18.57 -13.35 9.06
C ILE A 79 -17.22 -12.69 9.33
N ALA A 80 -17.21 -11.49 9.92
CA ALA A 80 -15.98 -10.79 10.29
C ALA A 80 -15.12 -11.56 11.31
N LEU A 81 -15.75 -12.26 12.26
CA LEU A 81 -15.03 -13.08 13.24
C LEU A 81 -14.31 -14.25 12.58
N ARG A 82 -14.97 -14.94 11.63
CA ARG A 82 -14.46 -16.12 10.93
C ARG A 82 -13.42 -15.78 9.84
N SER A 83 -13.48 -14.57 9.27
CA SER A 83 -12.61 -14.17 8.16
C SER A 83 -11.16 -13.88 8.62
N PRO A 84 -10.13 -14.15 7.78
CA PRO A 84 -8.73 -13.84 8.09
C PRO A 84 -8.51 -12.35 8.39
N ALA A 85 -7.45 -12.01 9.14
CA ALA A 85 -7.10 -10.62 9.44
C ALA A 85 -6.93 -9.80 8.15
N SER A 86 -7.85 -8.86 7.92
CA SER A 86 -7.91 -8.01 6.73
C SER A 86 -8.30 -6.58 7.12
N PRO A 87 -7.93 -5.55 6.33
CA PRO A 87 -8.34 -4.17 6.61
C PRO A 87 -9.87 -3.97 6.74
N PRO A 88 -10.73 -4.62 5.93
CA PRO A 88 -12.18 -4.54 6.13
C PRO A 88 -12.66 -5.15 7.45
N LYS A 89 -12.01 -6.23 7.93
CA LYS A 89 -12.31 -6.84 9.24
C LYS A 89 -12.07 -5.86 10.38
N SER A 90 -11.01 -5.05 10.33
CA SER A 90 -10.74 -4.06 11.39
C SER A 90 -11.79 -2.93 11.39
N VAL A 91 -12.25 -2.50 10.21
CA VAL A 91 -13.35 -1.54 10.08
C VAL A 91 -14.66 -2.13 10.62
N MET A 92 -14.99 -3.38 10.27
CA MET A 92 -16.20 -4.06 10.77
C MET A 92 -16.16 -4.30 12.28
N ALA A 93 -15.01 -4.71 12.82
CA ALA A 93 -14.80 -4.84 14.26
C ALA A 93 -14.95 -3.48 14.99
N ARG A 94 -14.50 -2.39 14.36
CA ARG A 94 -14.68 -1.03 14.89
C ARG A 94 -16.15 -0.61 14.82
N ALA A 95 -16.86 -0.93 13.73
CA ALA A 95 -18.26 -0.59 13.52
C ALA A 95 -19.20 -1.35 14.46
N THR A 96 -18.99 -2.66 14.63
CA THR A 96 -19.73 -3.50 15.58
C THR A 96 -19.53 -3.00 17.01
N ARG A 97 -18.28 -2.74 17.41
CA ARG A 97 -17.97 -2.13 18.71
C ARG A 97 -18.68 -0.78 18.90
N PHE A 98 -18.64 0.09 17.89
CA PHE A 98 -19.34 1.37 17.94
C PHE A 98 -20.85 1.20 18.11
N ILE A 99 -21.48 0.28 17.38
CA ILE A 99 -22.91 -0.01 17.51
C ILE A 99 -23.22 -0.58 18.90
N THR A 100 -22.42 -1.51 19.41
CA THR A 100 -22.64 -2.11 20.74
C THR A 100 -22.42 -1.09 21.87
N GLU A 101 -21.49 -0.14 21.72
CA GLU A 101 -21.26 0.94 22.70
C GLU A 101 -22.33 2.04 22.59
N THR A 102 -22.84 2.30 21.39
CA THR A 102 -23.77 3.41 21.14
C THR A 102 -25.24 2.98 21.29
N THR A 103 -25.59 1.71 21.04
CA THR A 103 -26.97 1.20 21.18
C THR A 103 -27.53 1.34 22.61
N PRO A 104 -26.78 1.02 23.69
CA PRO A 104 -27.23 1.30 25.05
C PRO A 104 -27.44 2.80 25.29
N ALA A 105 -26.50 3.63 24.81
CA ALA A 105 -26.57 5.09 24.95
C ALA A 105 -27.72 5.74 24.13
N LEU A 106 -28.10 5.14 23.01
CA LEU A 106 -29.24 5.56 22.17
C LEU A 106 -30.58 5.05 22.71
N SER A 107 -30.61 3.85 23.31
CA SER A 107 -31.82 3.27 23.91
C SER A 107 -32.32 4.07 25.12
N SER A 108 -31.41 4.77 25.83
CA SER A 108 -31.75 5.66 26.95
C SER A 108 -32.10 7.10 26.53
N THR A 109 -32.14 7.44 25.23
CA THR A 109 -32.24 8.83 24.81
C THR A 109 -33.04 9.00 23.51
N SER A 110 -34.36 8.82 23.61
CA SER A 110 -35.31 9.13 22.53
C SER A 110 -35.35 10.61 22.13
N GLU A 111 -34.79 11.54 22.92
CA GLU A 111 -34.90 12.99 22.68
C GLU A 111 -33.67 13.67 22.05
N ARG A 112 -32.49 13.02 21.96
CA ARG A 112 -31.24 13.70 21.53
C ARG A 112 -30.87 13.48 20.05
N LYS A 113 -31.74 12.82 19.29
CA LYS A 113 -31.50 12.46 17.87
C LYS A 113 -31.79 13.58 16.86
N ALA A 114 -32.22 14.77 17.28
CA ALA A 114 -32.46 15.85 16.34
C ALA A 114 -31.29 16.85 16.34
N ARG A 115 -30.23 16.51 15.58
CA ARG A 115 -29.11 17.37 15.14
C ARG A 115 -28.08 17.69 16.24
N LEU A 116 -26.84 17.23 16.00
CA LEU A 116 -25.65 17.77 16.68
C LEU A 116 -25.65 19.29 16.50
N SER A 117 -25.45 20.05 17.57
CA SER A 117 -25.39 21.52 17.48
C SER A 117 -24.22 21.91 16.58
N ALA A 118 -24.31 23.06 15.90
CA ALA A 118 -23.26 23.55 15.01
C ALA A 118 -21.88 23.58 15.71
N SER A 119 -21.84 23.95 16.99
CA SER A 119 -20.62 23.94 17.81
C SER A 119 -20.01 22.55 18.03
N GLN A 120 -20.82 21.50 18.15
CA GLN A 120 -20.35 20.12 18.28
C GLN A 120 -19.76 19.61 16.97
N VAL A 121 -20.32 20.04 15.83
CA VAL A 121 -19.77 19.73 14.50
C VAL A 121 -18.45 20.45 14.28
N GLU A 122 -18.35 21.71 14.69
CA GLU A 122 -17.11 22.51 14.63
C GLU A 122 -16.00 21.88 15.47
N ALA A 123 -16.32 21.49 16.71
CA ALA A 123 -15.38 20.84 17.61
C ALA A 123 -14.91 19.48 17.07
N LEU A 124 -15.82 18.68 16.50
CA LEU A 124 -15.47 17.40 15.88
C LEU A 124 -14.57 17.60 14.65
N ARG A 125 -14.83 18.63 13.83
CA ARG A 125 -13.97 19.00 12.70
C ARG A 125 -12.57 19.38 13.16
N LEU A 126 -12.45 20.23 14.19
CA LEU A 126 -11.15 20.64 14.75
C LEU A 126 -10.34 19.44 15.27
N VAL A 127 -10.99 18.51 15.97
CA VAL A 127 -10.32 17.30 16.46
C VAL A 127 -9.85 16.42 15.30
N LEU A 128 -10.69 16.20 14.28
CA LEU A 128 -10.31 15.41 13.09
C LEU A 128 -9.17 16.07 12.29
N ASP A 129 -9.15 17.39 12.19
CA ASP A 129 -8.07 18.14 11.53
C ASP A 129 -6.75 17.99 12.31
N SER A 130 -6.83 18.00 13.65
CA SER A 130 -5.66 17.80 14.51
C SER A 130 -5.09 16.37 14.45
N GLU A 131 -5.96 15.36 14.44
CA GLU A 131 -5.56 13.94 14.35
C GLU A 131 -4.99 13.61 12.96
N SER A 132 -5.57 14.15 11.89
CA SER A 132 -5.07 13.93 10.53
C SER A 132 -3.72 14.60 10.28
N GLY A 133 -3.46 15.77 10.88
CA GLY A 133 -2.14 16.41 10.90
C GLY A 133 -1.09 15.57 11.62
N ALA A 134 -1.43 15.03 12.80
CA ALA A 134 -0.51 14.21 13.60
C ALA A 134 -0.12 12.89 12.91
N VAL A 135 -1.03 12.27 12.15
CA VAL A 135 -0.73 11.08 11.34
C VAL A 135 0.15 11.42 10.13
N ARG A 136 -0.04 12.60 9.51
CA ARG A 136 0.79 13.03 8.37
C ARG A 136 2.24 13.31 8.78
N ASP A 137 2.47 13.83 9.98
CA ASP A 137 3.81 14.14 10.48
C ASP A 137 4.58 12.90 10.99
N GLN A 138 3.91 11.74 11.14
CA GLN A 138 4.53 10.47 11.52
C GLN A 138 4.98 9.59 10.33
N VAL A 139 4.65 9.99 9.09
CA VAL A 139 5.00 9.26 7.85
C VAL A 139 6.13 9.98 7.12
#